data_AF-A0A8K0U2L4-F1
#
_entry.id   AF-A0A8K0U2L4-F1
#
_cell.length_a   1.000
_cell.length_b   1.000
_cell.length_c   1.000
_cell.angle_alpha   90.00
_cell.angle_beta   90.00
_cell.angle_gamma   90.00
#
_symmetry.space_group_name_H-M   'P 1'
#
loop_
_entity.id
_entity.type
_entity.pdbx_description
1 polymer ?
#
loop_
_entity_poly.entity_id
_entity_poly.type
_entity_poly.pdbx_seq_one_letter_code
_entity_poly.pdbx_strand_id
1 'polypeptide(L)'
;MPSVQVLSSSPSVPANVPHVLLPFLRSQSQNTLTRLYQRPSSCLSIFRLLGPVERQLIMNLLWLESAIPLNTMAAWVVPDGKKLYDEALSVMVGLHIVQSSAVKLAINPTFKSSMRQAITGGGTTGSFGVPAEKDDKRSTTLDTLDAYALERWETILHYMVSSGQGQLPTKPSQGVLYLLQRSGLMKSIYGSTLQITSSGFQFLLHSPHDQLWSLLLQYLHMAEERQMDLVEVLSFLFMLSTMELGREYSTDPLSETQKAMLEDLRDYGLVWQRRASSKRFSPTRLATTLTSLSPPLPTSNTAGSRSTPGTSVALTSGAGQQGFIVLETNYRIYAYTNNPLQTAVLNLFITMKYRFPNLVVGMLTRESVRKALANGISAEQIISYLTTHAHPQMRKNNPLLPVTVQDQIRLWELERNRLKSAEGYLYKDFASQADYEYVLAYAKQLDVVLWENAAKKCFFGTLEGHANIKGFIERRSGS
;
A
#
# COMPACT_ATOMS: atom_id res chain seq x y z
N MET A 1 -28.69 29.38 40.21
CA MET A 1 -28.21 28.02 39.86
C MET A 1 -28.40 27.85 38.37
N PRO A 2 -27.39 28.16 37.54
CA PRO A 2 -27.49 28.00 36.10
C PRO A 2 -27.17 26.56 35.69
N SER A 3 -27.96 26.05 34.76
CA SER A 3 -27.99 24.68 34.25
C SER A 3 -26.71 24.28 33.53
N VAL A 4 -26.15 23.12 33.89
CA VAL A 4 -25.04 22.47 33.18
C VAL A 4 -25.60 21.75 31.96
N GLN A 5 -25.34 22.28 30.76
CA GLN A 5 -25.59 21.58 29.50
C GLN A 5 -24.59 20.42 29.33
N VAL A 6 -25.14 19.24 29.11
CA VAL A 6 -24.41 18.02 28.76
C VAL A 6 -23.85 18.18 27.34
N LEU A 7 -22.53 18.27 27.21
CA LEU A 7 -21.83 18.19 25.93
C LEU A 7 -21.98 16.79 25.35
N SER A 8 -22.76 16.71 24.28
CA SER A 8 -22.98 15.55 23.42
C SER A 8 -21.70 15.12 22.70
N SER A 9 -21.40 13.82 22.77
CA SER A 9 -20.66 12.99 21.80
C SER A 9 -19.44 13.63 21.13
N SER A 10 -18.27 13.35 21.68
CA SER A 10 -16.99 13.54 21.00
C SER A 10 -16.93 12.75 19.68
N PRO A 11 -16.28 13.30 18.64
CA PRO A 11 -16.07 12.59 17.38
C PRO A 11 -15.15 11.40 17.63
N SER A 12 -15.48 10.26 17.03
CA SER A 12 -14.67 9.05 17.02
C SER A 12 -13.22 9.37 16.72
N VAL A 13 -12.32 9.14 17.69
CA VAL A 13 -10.87 9.15 17.49
C VAL A 13 -10.58 8.26 16.29
N PRO A 14 -9.89 8.73 15.24
CA PRO A 14 -9.56 7.88 14.10
C PRO A 14 -8.77 6.68 14.62
N ALA A 15 -9.26 5.48 14.36
CA ALA A 15 -8.53 4.26 14.62
C ALA A 15 -7.12 4.43 14.02
N ASN A 16 -6.10 4.44 14.88
CA ASN A 16 -4.74 4.70 14.49
C ASN A 16 -4.24 3.46 13.76
N VAL A 17 -4.49 3.39 12.45
CA VAL A 17 -4.08 2.24 11.62
C VAL A 17 -2.55 2.16 11.71
N PRO A 18 -2.00 1.02 12.20
CA PRO A 18 -0.55 0.89 12.32
C PRO A 18 0.07 1.00 10.93
N HIS A 19 1.17 1.75 10.84
CA HIS A 19 1.86 1.98 9.58
C HIS A 19 2.29 0.64 8.92
N VAL A 20 2.14 0.53 7.60
CA VAL A 20 2.34 -0.71 6.82
C VAL A 20 3.75 -1.32 6.98
N LEU A 21 4.74 -0.49 7.33
CA LEU A 21 6.10 -0.92 7.61
C LEU A 21 6.27 -1.67 8.96
N LEU A 22 5.40 -1.44 9.95
CA LEU A 22 5.56 -2.04 11.29
C LEU A 22 5.50 -3.57 11.28
N PRO A 23 4.53 -4.23 10.59
CA PRO A 23 4.54 -5.68 10.43
C PRO A 23 5.83 -6.21 9.79
N PHE A 24 6.35 -5.52 8.77
CA PHE A 24 7.61 -5.90 8.12
C PHE A 24 8.81 -5.80 9.06
N LEU A 25 8.87 -4.78 9.92
CA LEU A 25 9.95 -4.66 10.91
C LEU A 25 9.85 -5.73 12.00
N ARG A 26 8.63 -6.13 12.40
CA ARG A 26 8.42 -7.22 13.38
C ARG A 26 8.81 -8.60 12.86
N SER A 27 8.78 -8.82 11.54
CA SER A 27 9.23 -10.10 10.97
C SER A 27 10.75 -10.23 10.89
N GLN A 28 11.51 -9.16 11.16
CA GLN A 28 12.97 -9.17 11.08
C GLN A 28 13.60 -9.73 12.35
N SER A 29 14.83 -10.25 12.20
CA SER A 29 15.60 -10.75 13.33
C SER A 29 16.02 -9.62 14.29
N GLN A 30 16.19 -9.95 15.57
CA GLN A 30 16.69 -9.02 16.59
C GLN A 30 18.07 -8.45 16.24
N ASN A 31 18.93 -9.22 15.58
CA ASN A 31 20.27 -8.78 15.16
C ASN A 31 20.17 -7.69 14.08
N THR A 32 19.30 -7.88 13.08
CA THR A 32 19.04 -6.90 12.02
C THR A 32 18.52 -5.59 12.61
N LEU A 33 17.56 -5.66 13.53
CA LEU A 33 16.99 -4.48 14.20
C LEU A 33 18.02 -3.77 15.09
N THR A 34 18.85 -4.52 15.80
CA THR A 34 19.92 -3.92 16.64
C THR A 34 20.96 -3.20 15.78
N ARG A 35 21.36 -3.77 14.62
CA ARG A 35 22.23 -3.06 13.65
C ARG A 35 21.55 -1.80 13.11
N LEU A 36 20.26 -1.87 12.79
CA LEU A 36 19.49 -0.72 12.32
C LEU A 36 19.41 0.40 13.37
N TYR A 37 19.29 0.05 14.65
CA TYR A 37 19.26 0.98 15.78
C TYR A 37 20.61 1.62 16.12
N GLN A 38 21.72 1.18 15.50
CA GLN A 38 23.01 1.88 15.65
C GLN A 38 23.00 3.25 14.97
N ARG A 39 22.08 3.49 14.01
CA ARG A 39 21.97 4.75 13.29
C ARG A 39 20.89 5.65 13.92
N PRO A 40 21.24 6.85 14.42
CA PRO A 40 20.28 7.79 15.00
C PRO A 40 19.08 8.14 14.11
N SER A 41 19.27 8.24 12.79
CA SER A 41 18.19 8.55 11.84
C SER A 41 17.13 7.44 11.75
N SER A 42 17.55 6.17 11.84
CA SER A 42 16.64 5.03 11.89
C SER A 42 15.80 5.04 13.17
N CYS A 43 16.42 5.31 14.32
CA CYS A 43 15.70 5.42 15.60
C CYS A 43 14.65 6.53 15.58
N LEU A 44 15.01 7.71 15.08
CA LEU A 44 14.08 8.83 14.96
C LEU A 44 12.92 8.52 14.01
N SER A 45 13.23 7.89 12.88
CA SER A 45 12.22 7.52 11.88
C SER A 45 11.25 6.48 12.43
N ILE A 46 11.74 5.44 13.11
CA ILE A 46 10.91 4.42 13.74
C ILE A 46 10.06 5.04 14.85
N PHE A 47 10.62 5.95 15.65
CA PHE A 47 9.85 6.72 16.63
C PHE A 47 8.70 7.52 15.98
N ARG A 48 8.90 8.10 14.79
CA ARG A 48 7.84 8.79 14.01
C ARG A 48 6.78 7.84 13.44
N LEU A 49 7.06 6.55 13.27
CA LEU A 49 6.10 5.56 12.79
C LEU A 49 5.21 4.98 13.90
N LEU A 50 5.67 5.04 15.15
CA LEU A 50 4.94 4.54 16.31
C LEU A 50 3.72 5.40 16.65
N GLY A 51 2.73 4.83 17.32
CA GLY A 51 1.57 5.55 17.81
C GLY A 51 1.89 6.50 18.97
N PRO A 52 0.91 7.34 19.40
CA PRO A 52 1.14 8.35 20.42
C PRO A 52 1.50 7.74 21.79
N VAL A 53 0.90 6.60 22.14
CA VAL A 53 1.13 5.92 23.42
C VAL A 53 2.53 5.32 23.45
N GLU A 54 2.95 4.62 22.40
CA GLU A 54 4.29 4.05 22.27
C GLU A 54 5.37 5.14 22.35
N ARG A 55 5.15 6.27 21.68
CA ARG A 55 6.06 7.43 21.74
C ARG A 55 6.19 7.98 23.15
N GLN A 56 5.07 8.12 23.86
CA GLN A 56 5.07 8.57 25.25
C GLN A 56 5.84 7.60 26.16
N LEU A 57 5.64 6.29 26.01
CA LEU A 57 6.36 5.28 26.76
C LEU A 57 7.87 5.35 26.51
N ILE A 58 8.29 5.48 25.24
CA ILE A 58 9.70 5.64 24.89
C ILE A 58 10.28 6.89 25.55
N MET A 59 9.60 8.04 25.46
CA MET A 59 10.11 9.30 26.03
C MET A 59 10.25 9.25 27.56
N ASN A 60 9.30 8.60 28.25
CA ASN A 60 9.37 8.41 29.71
C ASN A 60 10.56 7.54 30.12
N LEU A 61 10.87 6.51 29.33
CA LEU A 61 11.94 5.55 29.62
C LEU A 61 13.32 6.00 29.13
N LEU A 62 13.39 6.91 28.15
CA LEU A 62 14.62 7.24 27.44
C LEU A 62 15.71 7.78 28.38
N TRP A 63 15.33 8.60 29.35
CA TRP A 63 16.27 9.31 30.24
C TRP A 63 16.59 8.54 31.52
N LEU A 64 15.81 7.52 31.87
CA LEU A 64 16.03 6.72 33.07
C LEU A 64 17.24 5.82 32.90
N GLU A 65 18.13 5.79 33.89
CA GLU A 65 19.35 4.97 33.83
C GLU A 65 19.08 3.50 34.20
N SER A 66 18.17 3.26 35.16
CA SER A 66 17.77 1.93 35.62
C SER A 66 16.48 1.42 34.98
N ALA A 67 16.35 0.10 34.86
CA ALA A 67 15.10 -0.55 34.45
C ALA A 67 13.99 -0.36 35.49
N ILE A 68 12.75 -0.11 35.05
CA ILE A 68 11.60 0.11 35.93
C ILE A 68 10.82 -1.20 36.10
N PRO A 69 10.29 -1.51 37.30
CA PRO A 69 9.31 -2.58 37.46
C PRO A 69 8.00 -2.29 36.70
N LEU A 70 7.41 -3.34 36.11
CA LEU A 70 6.21 -3.24 35.27
C LEU A 70 5.01 -2.60 36.00
N ASN A 71 4.86 -2.91 37.30
CA ASN A 71 3.77 -2.41 38.15
C ASN A 71 3.77 -0.88 38.28
N THR A 72 4.94 -0.24 38.31
CA THR A 72 5.03 1.22 38.42
C THR A 72 4.54 1.92 37.16
N MET A 73 4.86 1.36 35.99
CA MET A 73 4.38 1.86 34.70
C MET A 73 2.88 1.60 34.53
N ALA A 74 2.39 0.43 34.93
CA ALA A 74 0.97 0.09 34.89
C ALA A 74 0.13 1.00 35.81
N ALA A 75 0.70 1.48 36.92
CA ALA A 75 0.04 2.43 37.82
C ALA A 75 -0.19 3.82 37.20
N TRP A 76 0.55 4.18 36.14
CA TRP A 76 0.37 5.46 35.43
C TRP A 76 -0.76 5.40 34.38
N VAL A 77 -1.35 4.23 34.16
CA VAL A 77 -2.39 4.01 33.15
C VAL A 77 -3.77 4.04 33.79
N VAL A 78 -4.66 4.87 33.25
CA VAL A 78 -6.08 4.90 33.63
C VAL A 78 -6.73 3.55 33.28
N PRO A 79 -7.62 2.98 34.10
CA PRO A 79 -8.23 1.67 33.86
C PRO A 79 -8.85 1.50 32.47
N ASP A 80 -9.49 2.55 31.92
CA ASP A 80 -10.08 2.53 30.58
C ASP A 80 -9.03 2.43 29.45
N GLY A 81 -7.78 2.86 29.70
CA GLY A 81 -6.67 2.86 28.74
C GLY A 81 -5.78 1.62 28.79
N LYS A 82 -6.07 0.64 29.66
CA LYS A 82 -5.20 -0.53 29.86
C LYS A 82 -5.01 -1.36 28.60
N LYS A 83 -6.06 -1.54 27.80
CA LYS A 83 -5.98 -2.29 26.52
C LYS A 83 -5.00 -1.65 25.54
N LEU A 84 -5.08 -0.33 25.37
CA LEU A 84 -4.18 0.44 24.49
C LEU A 84 -2.73 0.38 24.97
N TYR A 85 -2.51 0.35 26.29
CA TYR A 85 -1.19 0.19 26.88
C TYR A 85 -0.60 -1.20 26.62
N ASP A 86 -1.39 -2.26 26.82
CA ASP A 86 -0.95 -3.65 26.57
C ASP A 86 -0.64 -3.89 25.08
N GLU A 87 -1.45 -3.31 24.18
CA GLU A 87 -1.19 -3.30 22.73
C GLU A 87 0.10 -2.54 22.38
N ALA A 88 0.30 -1.34 22.93
CA ALA A 88 1.50 -0.54 22.73
C ALA A 88 2.77 -1.27 23.22
N LEU A 89 2.70 -1.94 24.38
CA LEU A 89 3.79 -2.78 24.88
C LEU A 89 4.07 -3.95 23.95
N SER A 90 3.05 -4.64 23.45
CA SER A 90 3.20 -5.73 22.49
C SER A 90 3.90 -5.24 21.21
N VAL A 91 3.55 -4.05 20.72
CA VAL A 91 4.23 -3.40 19.57
C VAL A 91 5.71 -3.17 19.87
N MET A 92 6.03 -2.57 21.01
CA MET A 92 7.40 -2.23 21.39
C MET A 92 8.29 -3.44 21.66
N VAL A 93 7.72 -4.52 22.22
CA VAL A 93 8.38 -5.81 22.40
C VAL A 93 8.61 -6.50 21.05
N GLY A 94 7.62 -6.51 20.17
CA GLY A 94 7.73 -7.09 18.83
C GLY A 94 8.75 -6.38 17.93
N LEU A 95 9.03 -5.09 18.19
CA LEU A 95 10.11 -4.35 17.53
C LEU A 95 11.45 -4.46 18.26
N HIS A 96 11.56 -5.20 19.37
CA HIS A 96 12.77 -5.27 20.18
C HIS A 96 13.31 -3.90 20.66
N ILE A 97 12.44 -2.90 20.77
CA ILE A 97 12.74 -1.59 21.35
C ILE A 97 12.81 -1.72 22.87
N VAL A 98 11.88 -2.51 23.44
CA VAL A 98 11.84 -2.85 24.86
C VAL A 98 12.25 -4.31 25.04
N GLN A 99 13.19 -4.54 25.94
CA GLN A 99 13.50 -5.86 26.48
C GLN A 99 12.58 -6.07 27.69
N SER A 100 11.48 -6.79 27.47
CA SER A 100 10.57 -7.15 28.56
C SER A 100 11.12 -8.38 29.28
N SER A 101 11.76 -8.18 30.43
CA SER A 101 11.97 -9.25 31.40
C SER A 101 10.73 -9.38 32.27
N ALA A 102 10.43 -10.58 32.80
CA ALA A 102 9.21 -10.87 33.56
C ALA A 102 8.93 -9.92 34.75
N VAL A 103 9.93 -9.15 35.19
CA VAL A 103 9.82 -8.22 36.33
C VAL A 103 10.21 -6.78 35.98
N LYS A 104 11.02 -6.57 34.92
CA LYS A 104 11.64 -5.27 34.64
C LYS A 104 11.52 -4.90 33.16
N LEU A 105 11.21 -3.64 32.93
CA LEU A 105 11.07 -3.03 31.62
C LEU A 105 12.27 -2.10 31.37
N ALA A 106 13.02 -2.39 30.30
CA ALA A 106 14.16 -1.59 29.87
C ALA A 106 14.14 -1.39 28.35
N ILE A 107 14.54 -0.19 27.89
CA ILE A 107 14.79 0.05 26.47
C ILE A 107 16.12 -0.61 26.08
N ASN A 108 16.18 -1.17 24.87
CA ASN A 108 17.41 -1.65 24.27
C ASN A 108 18.52 -0.58 24.36
N PRO A 109 19.70 -0.88 24.94
CA PRO A 109 20.75 0.10 25.17
C PRO A 109 21.23 0.79 23.89
N THR A 110 21.25 0.07 22.76
CA THR A 110 21.63 0.62 21.44
C THR A 110 20.62 1.66 20.97
N PHE A 111 19.32 1.31 20.97
CA PHE A 111 18.24 2.23 20.63
C PHE A 111 18.24 3.47 21.54
N LYS A 112 18.43 3.26 22.85
CA LYS A 112 18.47 4.33 23.84
C LYS A 112 19.61 5.32 23.57
N SER A 113 20.82 4.83 23.32
CA SER A 113 21.99 5.67 23.00
C SER A 113 21.77 6.47 21.71
N SER A 114 21.37 5.79 20.64
CA SER A 114 21.16 6.41 19.32
C SER A 114 19.98 7.40 19.31
N MET A 115 18.91 7.13 20.05
CA MET A 115 17.77 8.04 20.17
C MET A 115 18.13 9.27 21.01
N ARG A 116 18.92 9.12 22.09
CA ARG A 116 19.46 10.27 22.84
C ARG A 116 20.32 11.14 21.92
N GLN A 117 21.22 10.53 21.15
CA GLN A 117 22.04 11.22 20.15
C GLN A 117 21.18 11.97 19.11
N ALA A 118 20.11 11.34 18.61
CA ALA A 118 19.19 11.97 17.67
C ALA A 118 18.49 13.22 18.24
N ILE A 119 18.12 13.20 19.53
CA ILE A 119 17.41 14.31 20.19
C ILE A 119 18.37 15.44 20.59
N THR A 120 19.55 15.10 21.12
CA THR A 120 20.52 16.10 21.59
C THR A 120 21.39 16.66 20.46
N GLY A 121 21.20 16.18 19.22
CA GLY A 121 22.05 16.54 18.09
C GLY A 121 23.49 16.04 18.24
N GLY A 122 23.71 15.01 19.06
CA GLY A 122 25.03 14.46 19.33
C GLY A 122 25.43 13.39 18.31
N GLY A 123 26.71 13.33 17.96
CA GLY A 123 27.29 12.27 17.11
C GLY A 123 27.97 12.78 15.84
N THR A 124 28.99 12.04 15.39
CA THR A 124 29.82 12.37 14.21
C THR A 124 29.48 11.50 12.99
N THR A 125 28.46 10.65 13.08
CA THR A 125 28.23 9.55 12.12
C THR A 125 27.56 9.95 10.81
N GLY A 126 27.29 11.25 10.57
CA GLY A 126 26.63 11.72 9.35
C GLY A 126 25.26 11.05 9.12
N SER A 127 24.61 10.54 10.17
CA SER A 127 23.43 9.68 10.07
C SER A 127 22.22 10.37 9.44
N PHE A 128 22.18 11.71 9.45
CA PHE A 128 21.13 12.55 8.87
C PHE A 128 21.49 13.09 7.48
N GLY A 129 22.51 12.50 6.84
CA GLY A 129 23.08 12.96 5.57
C GLY A 129 24.09 14.08 5.79
N VAL A 130 25.07 14.18 4.88
CA VAL A 130 26.04 15.28 4.87
C VAL A 130 25.54 16.34 3.91
N PRO A 131 25.11 17.52 4.40
CA PRO A 131 24.67 18.57 3.52
C PRO A 131 25.81 19.09 2.65
N ALA A 132 25.56 19.24 1.36
CA ALA A 132 26.49 19.88 0.45
C ALA A 132 26.50 21.41 0.69
N GLU A 133 27.62 22.06 0.40
CA GLU A 133 27.70 23.52 0.41
C GLU A 133 26.72 24.11 -0.60
N LYS A 134 26.02 25.19 -0.18
CA LYS A 134 25.02 25.88 -0.98
C LYS A 134 25.68 26.45 -2.24
N ASP A 135 25.25 25.98 -3.40
CA ASP A 135 25.57 26.62 -4.68
C ASP A 135 24.50 27.71 -4.96
N ASP A 136 24.76 28.93 -4.48
CA ASP A 136 23.83 30.07 -4.58
C ASP A 136 23.47 30.46 -6.03
N LYS A 137 24.20 29.96 -7.03
CA LYS A 137 23.92 30.26 -8.44
C LYS A 137 22.90 29.32 -9.08
N ARG A 138 22.62 28.15 -8.50
CA ARG A 138 21.89 27.05 -9.17
C ARG A 138 21.04 26.19 -8.23
N SER A 139 20.47 26.78 -7.19
CA SER A 139 19.55 26.07 -6.27
C SER A 139 18.26 25.65 -6.97
N THR A 140 17.85 24.39 -6.78
CA THR A 140 16.52 23.93 -7.19
C THR A 140 15.43 24.58 -6.34
N THR A 141 14.36 25.04 -6.98
CA THR A 141 13.18 25.55 -6.27
C THR A 141 12.30 24.39 -5.83
N LEU A 142 11.63 24.52 -4.68
CA LEU A 142 10.72 23.49 -4.17
C LEU A 142 9.65 23.09 -5.20
N ASP A 143 9.13 24.06 -5.96
CA ASP A 143 8.13 23.82 -7.00
C ASP A 143 8.66 22.93 -8.14
N THR A 144 9.94 23.06 -8.51
CA THR A 144 10.56 22.19 -9.52
C THR A 144 10.76 20.76 -9.03
N LEU A 145 11.07 20.58 -7.73
CA LEU A 145 11.20 19.26 -7.12
C LEU A 145 9.84 18.57 -7.00
N ASP A 146 8.80 19.31 -6.62
CA ASP A 146 7.43 18.78 -6.51
C ASP A 146 6.88 18.41 -7.91
N ALA A 147 7.11 19.25 -8.93
CA ALA A 147 6.74 18.94 -10.31
C ALA A 147 7.47 17.71 -10.86
N TYR A 148 8.77 17.60 -10.61
CA TYR A 148 9.58 16.44 -11.00
C TYR A 148 9.08 15.13 -10.36
N ALA A 149 8.81 15.17 -9.05
CA ALA A 149 8.31 14.00 -8.33
C ALA A 149 6.94 13.55 -8.87
N LEU A 150 6.04 14.50 -9.14
CA LEU A 150 4.73 14.23 -9.73
C LEU A 150 4.85 13.64 -11.13
N GLU A 151 5.64 14.24 -12.02
CA GLU A 151 5.80 13.77 -13.40
C GLU A 151 6.33 12.34 -13.45
N ARG A 152 7.37 12.03 -12.66
CA ARG A 152 7.97 10.68 -12.63
C ARG A 152 7.00 9.66 -12.06
N TRP A 153 6.32 10.00 -10.97
CA TRP A 153 5.33 9.12 -10.36
C TRP A 153 4.12 8.87 -11.28
N GLU A 154 3.56 9.92 -11.86
CA GLU A 154 2.44 9.81 -12.81
C GLU A 154 2.83 9.05 -14.08
N THR A 155 4.08 9.14 -14.54
CA THR A 155 4.57 8.33 -15.67
C THR A 155 4.50 6.84 -15.36
N ILE A 156 4.88 6.42 -14.14
CA ILE A 156 4.79 5.02 -13.70
C ILE A 156 3.32 4.57 -13.66
N LEU A 157 2.45 5.37 -13.04
CA LEU A 157 1.02 5.03 -12.93
C LEU A 157 0.33 5.01 -14.31
N HIS A 158 0.67 5.96 -15.18
CA HIS A 158 0.14 6.04 -16.54
C HIS A 158 0.57 4.85 -17.39
N TYR A 159 1.81 4.37 -17.20
CA TYR A 159 2.28 3.14 -17.82
C TYR A 159 1.44 1.94 -17.37
N MET A 160 1.16 1.78 -16.07
CA MET A 160 0.33 0.68 -15.56
C MET A 160 -1.04 0.61 -16.25
N VAL A 161 -1.65 1.76 -16.52
CA VAL A 161 -3.00 1.85 -17.10
C VAL A 161 -2.99 1.73 -18.63
N SER A 162 -1.99 2.29 -19.31
CA SER A 162 -2.01 2.47 -20.77
C SER A 162 -1.35 1.34 -21.54
N SER A 163 -0.51 0.52 -20.89
CA SER A 163 0.27 -0.56 -21.52
C SER A 163 -0.57 -1.62 -22.24
N GLY A 164 -1.84 -1.78 -21.85
CA GLY A 164 -2.78 -2.73 -22.46
C GLY A 164 -3.78 -2.11 -23.46
N GLN A 165 -3.72 -0.80 -23.73
CA GLN A 165 -4.72 -0.07 -24.54
C GLN A 165 -4.21 0.33 -25.94
N GLY A 166 -3.04 -0.16 -26.36
CA GLY A 166 -2.47 0.12 -27.69
C GLY A 166 -1.85 1.51 -27.85
N GLN A 167 -1.83 2.31 -26.78
CA GLN A 167 -1.01 3.52 -26.69
C GLN A 167 0.41 3.11 -26.26
N LEU A 168 1.44 3.76 -26.79
CA LEU A 168 2.85 3.58 -26.39
C LEU A 168 3.22 4.64 -25.35
N PRO A 169 2.92 4.45 -24.05
CA PRO A 169 3.34 5.38 -23.01
C PRO A 169 4.86 5.40 -22.90
N THR A 170 5.40 6.50 -22.38
CA THR A 170 6.81 6.58 -21.96
C THR A 170 7.12 5.42 -21.02
N LYS A 171 8.03 4.54 -21.43
CA LYS A 171 8.39 3.35 -20.65
C LYS A 171 9.17 3.80 -19.41
N PRO A 172 8.76 3.39 -18.20
CA PRO A 172 9.58 3.58 -17.01
C PRO A 172 10.83 2.69 -17.10
N SER A 173 11.78 2.87 -16.19
CA SER A 173 13.01 2.08 -16.21
C SER A 173 12.74 0.60 -15.98
N GLN A 174 13.65 -0.25 -16.48
CA GLN A 174 13.51 -1.70 -16.42
C GLN A 174 13.39 -2.22 -14.97
N GLY A 175 14.04 -1.55 -14.02
CA GLY A 175 13.95 -1.87 -12.59
C GLY A 175 12.54 -1.73 -12.03
N VAL A 176 11.83 -0.65 -12.41
CA VAL A 176 10.43 -0.40 -12.02
C VAL A 176 9.52 -1.46 -12.63
N LEU A 177 9.70 -1.77 -13.92
CA LEU A 177 8.89 -2.79 -14.61
C LEU A 177 9.04 -4.18 -13.97
N TYR A 178 10.27 -4.54 -13.63
CA TYR A 178 10.57 -5.79 -12.93
C TYR A 178 9.89 -5.84 -11.55
N LEU A 179 9.91 -4.74 -10.80
CA LEU A 179 9.23 -4.65 -9.51
C LEU A 179 7.69 -4.73 -9.65
N LEU A 180 7.11 -4.05 -10.65
CA LEU A 180 5.67 -4.11 -10.94
C LEU A 180 5.22 -5.52 -11.35
N GLN A 181 6.06 -6.26 -12.06
CA GLN A 181 5.78 -7.65 -12.42
C GLN A 181 5.91 -8.60 -11.22
N ARG A 182 6.95 -8.43 -10.39
CA ARG A 182 7.21 -9.26 -9.20
C ARG A 182 6.17 -9.05 -8.10
N SER A 183 5.74 -7.81 -7.88
CA SER A 183 4.63 -7.46 -6.98
C SER A 183 3.27 -8.00 -7.46
N GLY A 184 3.21 -8.52 -8.69
CA GLY A 184 1.98 -9.00 -9.29
C GLY A 184 0.99 -7.88 -9.62
N LEU A 185 1.42 -6.61 -9.61
CA LEU A 185 0.62 -5.45 -10.01
C LEU A 185 0.43 -5.40 -11.55
N MET A 186 1.41 -5.93 -12.28
CA MET A 186 1.32 -6.14 -13.72
C MET A 186 1.69 -7.58 -14.08
N LYS A 187 1.01 -8.15 -15.07
CA LYS A 187 1.33 -9.47 -15.63
C LYS A 187 1.53 -9.35 -17.13
N SER A 188 2.53 -10.06 -17.65
CA SER A 188 2.71 -10.20 -19.10
C SER A 188 1.72 -11.24 -19.61
N ILE A 189 0.85 -10.83 -20.53
CA ILE A 189 -0.06 -11.77 -21.20
C ILE A 189 0.59 -12.13 -22.54
N TYR A 190 0.89 -13.41 -22.75
CA TYR A 190 1.55 -13.93 -23.95
C TYR A 190 2.86 -13.22 -24.35
N GLY A 191 3.66 -12.80 -23.36
CA GLY A 191 5.06 -12.38 -23.56
C GLY A 191 5.29 -11.01 -24.21
N SER A 192 4.25 -10.28 -24.63
CA SER A 192 4.42 -9.05 -25.43
C SER A 192 4.03 -7.75 -24.72
N THR A 193 2.96 -7.75 -23.92
CA THR A 193 2.48 -6.53 -23.25
C THR A 193 2.14 -6.79 -21.79
N LEU A 194 2.66 -5.93 -20.91
CA LEU A 194 2.31 -5.93 -19.49
C LEU A 194 0.92 -5.34 -19.34
N GLN A 195 0.00 -6.10 -18.74
CA GLN A 195 -1.34 -5.66 -18.40
C GLN A 195 -1.50 -5.55 -16.88
N ILE A 196 -2.34 -4.61 -16.46
CA ILE A 196 -2.68 -4.42 -15.05
C ILE A 196 -3.45 -5.63 -14.52
N THR A 197 -3.19 -6.02 -13.28
CA THR A 197 -3.92 -7.07 -12.57
C THR A 197 -5.01 -6.49 -11.67
N SER A 198 -5.81 -7.36 -11.06
CA SER A 198 -6.78 -7.00 -10.02
C SER A 198 -6.14 -6.23 -8.84
N SER A 199 -4.96 -6.68 -8.39
CA SER A 199 -4.19 -6.02 -7.33
C SER A 199 -3.55 -4.72 -7.83
N GLY A 200 -3.12 -4.68 -9.09
CA GLY A 200 -2.64 -3.46 -9.75
C GLY A 200 -3.69 -2.36 -9.80
N PHE A 201 -4.95 -2.72 -10.09
CA PHE A 201 -6.05 -1.75 -10.06
C PHE A 201 -6.32 -1.28 -8.63
N GLN A 202 -6.39 -2.19 -7.66
CA GLN A 202 -6.55 -1.83 -6.25
C GLN A 202 -5.45 -0.89 -5.77
N PHE A 203 -4.22 -1.13 -6.20
CA PHE A 203 -3.08 -0.25 -5.95
C PHE A 203 -3.33 1.18 -6.46
N LEU A 204 -3.89 1.36 -7.66
CA LEU A 204 -4.22 2.70 -8.17
C LEU A 204 -5.28 3.44 -7.33
N LEU A 205 -6.10 2.71 -6.57
CA LEU A 205 -7.12 3.28 -5.68
C LEU A 205 -6.56 3.74 -4.33
N HIS A 206 -5.40 3.23 -3.94
CA HIS A 206 -4.79 3.58 -2.67
C HIS A 206 -4.30 5.03 -2.65
N SER A 207 -4.06 5.58 -1.45
CA SER A 207 -3.46 6.91 -1.33
C SER A 207 -2.04 6.90 -1.93
N PRO A 208 -1.52 8.05 -2.41
CA PRO A 208 -0.15 8.11 -2.94
C PRO A 208 0.91 7.61 -1.95
N HIS A 209 0.67 7.79 -0.65
CA HIS A 209 1.55 7.30 0.42
C HIS A 209 1.54 5.77 0.53
N ASP A 210 0.34 5.16 0.52
CA ASP A 210 0.17 3.70 0.56
C ASP A 210 0.70 3.03 -0.72
N GLN A 211 0.46 3.65 -1.88
CA GLN A 211 1.02 3.22 -3.15
C GLN A 211 2.54 3.14 -3.06
N LEU A 212 3.17 4.23 -2.59
CA LEU A 212 4.61 4.30 -2.47
C LEU A 212 5.14 3.23 -1.50
N TRP A 213 4.54 3.09 -0.31
CA TRP A 213 4.98 2.08 0.64
C TRP A 213 4.79 0.64 0.16
N SER A 214 3.72 0.35 -0.58
CA SER A 214 3.56 -1.00 -1.15
C SER A 214 4.63 -1.33 -2.18
N LEU A 215 5.08 -0.37 -3.01
CA LEU A 215 6.24 -0.57 -3.89
C LEU A 215 7.56 -0.68 -3.10
N LEU A 216 7.78 0.16 -2.09
CA LEU A 216 8.99 0.10 -1.26
C LEU A 216 9.08 -1.20 -0.45
N LEU A 217 7.96 -1.71 0.07
CA LEU A 217 7.94 -3.00 0.76
C LEU A 217 8.28 -4.15 -0.19
N GLN A 218 7.75 -4.12 -1.41
CA GLN A 218 8.17 -5.09 -2.43
C GLN A 218 9.67 -4.96 -2.73
N TYR A 219 10.18 -3.73 -2.83
CA TYR A 219 11.60 -3.48 -3.03
C TYR A 219 12.44 -4.08 -1.89
N LEU A 220 12.01 -3.92 -0.64
CA LEU A 220 12.68 -4.49 0.53
C LEU A 220 12.68 -6.02 0.53
N HIS A 221 11.58 -6.66 0.09
CA HIS A 221 11.55 -8.11 -0.08
C HIS A 221 12.48 -8.59 -1.22
N MET A 222 12.71 -7.76 -2.24
CA MET A 222 13.63 -8.08 -3.35
C MET A 222 15.09 -7.75 -3.04
N ALA A 223 15.36 -6.97 -1.97
CA ALA A 223 16.72 -6.60 -1.59
C ALA A 223 17.57 -7.85 -1.24
N GLU A 224 16.96 -8.87 -0.64
CA GLU A 224 17.61 -10.15 -0.33
C GLU A 224 18.00 -10.92 -1.61
N GLU A 225 17.12 -10.97 -2.61
CA GLU A 225 17.39 -11.60 -3.92
C GLU A 225 18.54 -10.89 -4.67
N ARG A 226 18.66 -9.57 -4.50
CA ARG A 226 19.70 -8.74 -5.13
C ARG A 226 21.03 -8.70 -4.34
N GLN A 227 21.15 -9.47 -3.25
CA GLN A 227 22.31 -9.46 -2.34
C GLN A 227 22.63 -8.06 -1.76
N MET A 228 21.62 -7.23 -1.54
CA MET A 228 21.78 -5.93 -0.87
C MET A 228 21.60 -6.11 0.64
N ASP A 229 22.42 -5.43 1.45
CA ASP A 229 22.22 -5.43 2.91
C ASP A 229 20.94 -4.65 3.26
N LEU A 230 19.93 -5.37 3.76
CA LEU A 230 18.64 -4.80 4.17
C LEU A 230 18.81 -3.65 5.18
N VAL A 231 19.80 -3.72 6.07
CA VAL A 231 20.05 -2.67 7.06
C VAL A 231 20.49 -1.36 6.39
N GLU A 232 21.33 -1.44 5.36
CA GLU A 232 21.80 -0.27 4.61
C GLU A 232 20.67 0.38 3.80
N VAL A 233 19.80 -0.45 3.21
CA VAL A 233 18.61 -0.01 2.46
C VAL A 233 17.61 0.68 3.38
N LEU A 234 17.23 0.06 4.50
CA LEU A 234 16.30 0.65 5.47
C LEU A 234 16.85 1.93 6.09
N SER A 235 18.13 1.92 6.48
CA SER A 235 18.75 3.11 7.05
C SER A 235 18.84 4.27 6.06
N PHE A 236 18.98 3.99 4.77
CA PHE A 236 18.95 5.03 3.73
C PHE A 236 17.55 5.62 3.55
N LEU A 237 16.50 4.80 3.51
CA LEU A 237 15.10 5.28 3.47
C LEU A 237 14.78 6.18 4.68
N PHE A 238 15.19 5.75 5.87
CA PHE A 238 14.99 6.53 7.09
C PHE A 238 15.79 7.83 7.08
N MET A 239 17.04 7.78 6.63
CA MET A 239 17.85 8.98 6.44
C MET A 239 17.14 9.97 5.51
N LEU A 240 16.70 9.55 4.32
CA LEU A 240 15.98 10.38 3.36
C LEU A 240 14.71 11.01 3.96
N SER A 241 13.99 10.28 4.79
CA SER A 241 12.79 10.79 5.46
C SER A 241 13.06 11.87 6.52
N THR A 242 14.29 11.94 7.01
CA THR A 242 14.74 12.95 7.99
C THR A 242 15.45 14.14 7.36
N MET A 243 15.69 14.12 6.04
CA MET A 243 16.35 15.20 5.32
C MET A 243 15.44 16.42 5.13
N GLU A 244 16.07 17.58 4.93
CA GLU A 244 15.39 18.84 4.66
C GLU A 244 15.06 18.98 3.17
N LEU A 245 13.82 19.39 2.88
CA LEU A 245 13.37 19.70 1.52
C LEU A 245 14.14 20.90 0.95
N GLY A 246 14.57 20.78 -0.31
CA GLY A 246 15.28 21.85 -1.02
C GLY A 246 16.77 21.97 -0.67
N ARG A 247 17.31 21.08 0.18
CA ARG A 247 18.74 21.03 0.48
C ARG A 247 19.43 19.93 -0.35
N GLU A 248 20.65 20.21 -0.79
CA GLU A 248 21.50 19.22 -1.48
C GLU A 248 22.35 18.45 -0.46
N TYR A 249 22.52 17.15 -0.70
CA TYR A 249 23.32 16.24 0.11
C TYR A 249 24.39 15.57 -0.76
N SER A 250 25.56 15.28 -0.17
CA SER A 250 26.64 14.57 -0.86
C SER A 250 26.41 13.06 -0.92
N THR A 251 26.79 12.43 -2.03
CA THR A 251 26.79 10.97 -2.22
C THR A 251 28.07 10.28 -1.73
N ASP A 252 29.10 11.04 -1.35
CA ASP A 252 30.40 10.49 -0.92
C ASP A 252 30.31 9.52 0.28
N PRO A 253 29.50 9.78 1.34
CA PRO A 253 29.40 8.87 2.49
C PRO A 253 28.51 7.65 2.25
N LEU A 254 27.93 7.49 1.05
CA LEU A 254 27.03 6.39 0.74
C LEU A 254 27.80 5.12 0.38
N SER A 255 27.32 3.98 0.90
CA SER A 255 27.81 2.66 0.52
C SER A 255 27.44 2.32 -0.93
N GLU A 256 28.02 1.27 -1.49
CA GLU A 256 27.72 0.80 -2.85
C GLU A 256 26.24 0.40 -2.99
N THR A 257 25.67 -0.25 -1.97
CA THR A 257 24.24 -0.61 -1.96
C THR A 257 23.35 0.64 -1.96
N GLN A 258 23.73 1.67 -1.20
CA GLN A 258 22.99 2.93 -1.12
C GLN A 258 23.08 3.73 -2.43
N LYS A 259 24.21 3.65 -3.15
CA LYS A 259 24.36 4.26 -4.48
C LYS A 259 23.51 3.56 -5.53
N ALA A 260 23.45 2.22 -5.52
CA ALA A 260 22.54 1.47 -6.39
C ALA A 260 21.07 1.82 -6.10
N MET A 261 20.71 1.89 -4.81
CA MET A 261 19.38 2.30 -4.38
C MET A 261 19.05 3.75 -4.78
N LEU A 262 20.02 4.65 -4.75
CA LEU A 262 19.84 6.05 -5.17
C LEU A 262 19.43 6.16 -6.63
N GLU A 263 19.96 5.30 -7.51
CA GLU A 263 19.55 5.22 -8.91
C GLU A 263 18.10 4.75 -9.05
N ASP A 264 17.71 3.71 -8.31
CA ASP A 264 16.33 3.22 -8.27
C ASP A 264 15.36 4.28 -7.74
N LEU A 265 15.72 4.97 -6.65
CA LEU A 265 14.91 6.04 -6.03
C LEU A 265 14.76 7.28 -6.91
N ARG A 266 15.76 7.57 -7.75
CA ARG A 266 15.65 8.61 -8.79
C ARG A 266 14.62 8.23 -9.85
N ASP A 267 14.55 6.96 -10.20
CA ASP A 267 13.57 6.48 -11.18
C ASP A 267 12.13 6.50 -10.62
N TYR A 268 11.96 6.27 -9.32
CA TYR A 268 10.68 6.48 -8.62
C TYR A 268 10.32 7.96 -8.37
N GLY A 269 11.26 8.90 -8.56
CA GLY A 269 11.04 10.32 -8.28
C GLY A 269 11.12 10.70 -6.80
N LEU A 270 11.65 9.83 -5.93
CA LEU A 270 11.91 10.13 -4.51
C LEU A 270 13.13 11.04 -4.34
N VAL A 271 14.08 10.96 -5.27
CA VAL A 271 15.31 11.74 -5.23
C VAL A 271 15.52 12.43 -6.56
N TRP A 272 15.87 13.70 -6.49
CA TRP A 272 16.29 14.47 -7.65
C TRP A 272 17.81 14.52 -7.73
N GLN A 273 18.34 14.24 -8.91
CA GLN A 273 19.74 14.42 -9.26
C GLN A 273 19.84 15.20 -10.56
N ARG A 274 20.72 16.20 -10.60
CA ARG A 274 20.92 17.01 -11.82
C ARG A 274 21.46 16.20 -13.00
N ARG A 275 22.32 15.22 -12.70
CA ARG A 275 22.89 14.26 -13.65
C ARG A 275 22.97 12.92 -12.94
N ALA A 276 22.84 11.82 -13.68
CA ALA A 276 22.95 10.48 -13.12
C ALA A 276 24.28 10.23 -12.38
N SER A 277 25.36 10.86 -12.83
CA SER A 277 26.70 10.81 -12.23
C SER A 277 27.01 11.94 -11.24
N SER A 278 26.01 12.76 -10.87
CA SER A 278 26.24 13.86 -9.94
C SER A 278 26.52 13.34 -8.53
N LYS A 279 27.53 13.91 -7.88
CA LYS A 279 27.84 13.62 -6.47
C LYS A 279 26.88 14.29 -5.48
N ARG A 280 25.83 14.95 -5.98
CA ARG A 280 24.86 15.70 -5.19
C ARG A 280 23.45 15.23 -5.53
N PHE A 281 22.60 15.16 -4.52
CA PHE A 281 21.19 14.83 -4.67
C PHE A 281 20.32 15.64 -3.73
N SER A 282 19.05 15.82 -4.09
CA SER A 282 18.04 16.49 -3.25
C SER A 282 16.85 15.56 -3.03
N PRO A 283 16.37 15.39 -1.79
CA PRO A 283 15.15 14.63 -1.55
C PRO A 283 13.94 15.39 -2.08
N THR A 284 12.98 14.67 -2.67
CA THR A 284 11.68 15.24 -3.05
C THR A 284 10.69 15.13 -1.87
N ARG A 285 9.53 15.79 -1.98
CA ARG A 285 8.49 15.73 -0.95
C ARG A 285 8.06 14.30 -0.66
N LEU A 286 7.95 13.45 -1.69
CA LEU A 286 7.67 12.02 -1.55
C LEU A 286 8.60 11.33 -0.56
N ALA A 287 9.91 11.58 -0.63
CA ALA A 287 10.91 10.98 0.27
C ALA A 287 10.80 11.51 1.70
N THR A 288 10.63 12.82 1.88
CA THR A 288 10.55 13.42 3.23
C THR A 288 9.24 13.06 3.94
N THR A 289 8.17 12.78 3.20
CA THR A 289 6.89 12.39 3.78
C THR A 289 6.75 10.89 4.06
N LEU A 290 7.76 10.07 3.71
CA LEU A 290 7.72 8.60 3.90
C LEU A 290 7.31 8.18 5.31
N THR A 291 7.96 8.76 6.32
CA THR A 291 7.78 8.40 7.74
C THR A 291 6.88 9.37 8.49
N SER A 292 6.28 10.32 7.77
CA SER A 292 5.35 11.32 8.32
C SER A 292 3.91 10.96 7.94
N LEU A 293 2.96 11.31 8.81
CA LEU A 293 1.53 11.25 8.49
C LEU A 293 1.05 12.48 7.68
N SER A 294 1.95 13.38 7.30
CA SER A 294 1.63 14.56 6.47
C SER A 294 1.43 14.17 5.00
N PRO A 295 0.47 14.78 4.28
CA PRO A 295 0.16 14.42 2.91
C PRO A 295 1.38 14.62 1.99
N PRO A 296 1.69 13.64 1.12
CA PRO A 296 2.96 13.57 0.40
C PRO A 296 3.10 14.55 -0.78
N LEU A 297 2.00 15.11 -1.31
CA LEU A 297 1.99 15.92 -2.51
C LEU A 297 0.97 17.08 -2.41
N PRO A 298 1.30 18.31 -2.85
CA PRO A 298 0.30 19.33 -3.13
C PRO A 298 -0.52 18.89 -4.36
N THR A 299 -1.85 18.90 -4.25
CA THR A 299 -2.73 18.54 -5.36
C THR A 299 -2.77 19.67 -6.39
N SER A 300 -2.70 19.32 -7.68
CA SER A 300 -2.59 20.24 -8.83
C SER A 300 -3.81 21.16 -9.06
N ASN A 301 -4.85 21.07 -8.23
CA ASN A 301 -6.07 21.89 -8.36
C ASN A 301 -5.99 23.26 -7.65
N THR A 302 -4.84 23.66 -7.12
CA THR A 302 -4.71 24.86 -6.27
C THR A 302 -4.15 26.11 -6.97
N ALA A 303 -4.29 26.23 -8.30
CA ALA A 303 -3.85 27.42 -9.04
C ALA A 303 -4.69 28.70 -8.82
N GLY A 304 -5.55 28.76 -7.79
CA GLY A 304 -6.56 29.81 -7.62
C GLY A 304 -6.61 30.59 -6.31
N SER A 305 -5.86 30.24 -5.26
CA SER A 305 -5.97 30.96 -3.96
C SER A 305 -4.63 31.53 -3.50
N ARG A 306 -4.40 32.81 -3.80
CA ARG A 306 -3.44 33.64 -3.08
C ARG A 306 -3.98 33.88 -1.67
N SER A 307 -3.49 33.15 -0.67
CA SER A 307 -3.67 33.50 0.73
C SER A 307 -2.32 33.82 1.38
N THR A 308 -2.12 35.11 1.60
CA THR A 308 -1.33 35.82 2.63
C THR A 308 -0.35 35.02 3.51
N PRO A 309 0.92 35.47 3.62
CA PRO A 309 1.90 34.85 4.50
C PRO A 309 1.66 35.28 5.95
N GLY A 310 1.41 34.30 6.83
CA GLY A 310 1.52 34.49 8.27
C GLY A 310 0.28 34.17 9.07
N THR A 311 -0.16 32.92 9.13
CA THR A 311 -0.81 32.36 10.34
C THR A 311 -0.79 30.84 10.31
N SER A 312 -0.22 30.22 11.36
CA SER A 312 -0.47 28.88 11.90
C SER A 312 -0.76 27.72 10.93
N VAL A 313 0.17 26.77 10.92
CA VAL A 313 0.03 25.37 10.50
C VAL A 313 -1.16 24.72 11.23
N ALA A 314 -2.36 24.86 10.67
CA ALA A 314 -3.53 24.12 11.10
C ALA A 314 -3.63 22.82 10.28
N LEU A 315 -3.78 21.72 11.02
CA LEU A 315 -3.91 20.35 10.52
C LEU A 315 -5.17 20.17 9.67
N THR A 316 -5.11 20.55 8.38
CA THR A 316 -6.20 20.22 7.44
C THR A 316 -6.06 18.79 6.94
N SER A 317 -6.26 17.82 7.83
CA SER A 317 -6.58 16.42 7.51
C SER A 317 -8.03 16.30 6.99
N GLY A 318 -8.42 17.17 6.05
CA GLY A 318 -9.81 17.36 5.66
C GLY A 318 -10.06 18.22 4.41
N ALA A 319 -9.02 18.76 3.77
CA ALA A 319 -9.12 19.17 2.37
C ALA A 319 -9.03 17.91 1.49
N GLY A 320 -10.03 17.04 1.66
CA GLY A 320 -10.19 15.82 0.88
C GLY A 320 -10.13 16.17 -0.59
N GLN A 321 -9.52 15.29 -1.38
CA GLN A 321 -9.68 15.25 -2.82
C GLN A 321 -11.13 15.61 -3.13
N GLN A 322 -11.34 16.81 -3.68
CA GLN A 322 -12.65 17.18 -4.17
C GLN A 322 -12.93 16.15 -5.24
N GLY A 323 -13.88 15.26 -4.98
CA GLY A 323 -14.23 14.26 -5.97
C GLY A 323 -14.66 14.98 -7.24
N PHE A 324 -14.29 14.42 -8.37
CA PHE A 324 -14.50 15.05 -9.66
C PHE A 324 -15.52 14.29 -10.51
N ILE A 325 -16.02 13.16 -10.03
CA ILE A 325 -16.90 12.26 -10.79
C ILE A 325 -18.36 12.52 -10.42
N VAL A 326 -19.18 12.71 -11.44
CA VAL A 326 -20.64 12.70 -11.35
C VAL A 326 -21.19 11.52 -12.15
N LEU A 327 -21.98 10.66 -11.51
CA LEU A 327 -22.65 9.51 -12.11
C LEU A 327 -24.17 9.74 -12.09
N GLU A 328 -24.79 9.62 -13.26
CA GLU A 328 -26.23 9.72 -13.43
C GLU A 328 -26.92 8.33 -13.49
N THR A 329 -28.25 8.31 -13.33
CA THR A 329 -29.08 7.09 -13.39
C THR A 329 -29.13 6.44 -14.78
N ASN A 330 -28.76 7.19 -15.83
CA ASN A 330 -28.70 6.74 -17.23
C ASN A 330 -27.33 6.14 -17.61
N TYR A 331 -26.50 5.78 -16.62
CA TYR A 331 -25.14 5.24 -16.77
C TYR A 331 -24.12 6.22 -17.38
N ARG A 332 -24.44 7.52 -17.48
CA ARG A 332 -23.47 8.54 -17.92
C ARG A 332 -22.59 8.99 -16.76
N ILE A 333 -21.31 9.15 -17.08
CA ILE A 333 -20.28 9.60 -16.15
C ILE A 333 -19.70 10.90 -16.68
N TYR A 334 -19.68 11.92 -15.81
CA TYR A 334 -19.10 13.23 -16.05
C TYR A 334 -17.95 13.42 -15.08
N ALA A 335 -16.72 13.45 -15.58
CA ALA A 335 -15.52 13.60 -14.77
C ALA A 335 -14.89 14.97 -15.02
N TYR A 336 -14.90 15.82 -14.00
CA TYR A 336 -14.32 17.17 -14.01
C TYR A 336 -12.83 17.13 -13.68
N THR A 337 -12.03 16.61 -14.59
CA THR A 337 -10.58 16.48 -14.41
C THR A 337 -9.84 16.85 -15.69
N ASN A 338 -8.71 17.53 -15.51
CA ASN A 338 -7.71 17.77 -16.55
C ASN A 338 -6.55 16.78 -16.45
N ASN A 339 -6.48 15.95 -15.40
CA ASN A 339 -5.39 15.01 -15.18
C ASN A 339 -5.51 13.82 -16.17
N PRO A 340 -4.50 13.61 -17.04
CA PRO A 340 -4.47 12.48 -17.97
C PRO A 340 -4.55 11.12 -17.28
N LEU A 341 -3.92 10.96 -16.12
CA LEU A 341 -3.92 9.71 -15.35
C LEU A 341 -5.34 9.32 -14.92
N GLN A 342 -6.08 10.25 -14.31
CA GLN A 342 -7.46 9.99 -13.88
C GLN A 342 -8.36 9.65 -15.08
N THR A 343 -8.12 10.29 -16.22
CA THR A 343 -8.83 9.97 -17.46
C THR A 343 -8.49 8.56 -17.96
N ALA A 344 -7.22 8.16 -17.88
CA ALA A 344 -6.79 6.83 -18.27
C ALA A 344 -7.40 5.75 -17.36
N VAL A 345 -7.45 5.99 -16.03
CA VAL A 345 -8.07 5.09 -15.06
C VAL A 345 -9.55 4.88 -15.36
N LEU A 346 -10.28 5.97 -15.66
CA LEU A 346 -11.68 5.90 -16.09
C LEU A 346 -11.85 5.04 -17.34
N ASN A 347 -10.98 5.21 -18.34
CA ASN A 347 -11.00 4.46 -19.60
C ASN A 347 -10.76 2.94 -19.43
N LEU A 348 -10.42 2.45 -18.23
CA LEU A 348 -10.35 1.02 -17.96
C LEU A 348 -11.74 0.37 -17.88
N PHE A 349 -12.76 1.08 -17.39
CA PHE A 349 -14.08 0.52 -17.11
C PHE A 349 -15.25 1.32 -17.68
N ILE A 350 -14.99 2.44 -18.38
CA ILE A 350 -16.02 3.21 -19.09
C ILE A 350 -15.74 3.30 -20.58
N THR A 351 -16.79 3.44 -21.38
CA THR A 351 -16.68 3.83 -22.78
C THR A 351 -16.67 5.36 -22.86
N MET A 352 -15.50 5.91 -23.18
CA MET A 352 -15.30 7.35 -23.37
C MET A 352 -16.05 7.85 -24.61
N LYS A 353 -16.84 8.92 -24.49
CA LYS A 353 -17.59 9.52 -25.62
C LYS A 353 -17.00 10.86 -26.06
N TYR A 354 -16.83 11.78 -25.12
CA TYR A 354 -16.33 13.13 -25.40
C TYR A 354 -15.25 13.52 -24.39
N ARG A 355 -14.22 14.23 -24.88
CA ARG A 355 -13.17 14.81 -24.05
C ARG A 355 -13.08 16.30 -24.33
N PHE A 356 -13.40 17.10 -23.31
CA PHE A 356 -13.16 18.53 -23.26
C PHE A 356 -11.95 18.82 -22.35
N PRO A 357 -11.41 20.06 -22.34
CA PRO A 357 -10.22 20.39 -21.54
C PRO A 357 -10.34 20.10 -20.04
N ASN A 358 -11.52 20.33 -19.45
CA ASN A 358 -11.78 20.15 -18.01
C ASN A 358 -12.96 19.20 -17.73
N LEU A 359 -13.48 18.51 -18.75
CA LEU A 359 -14.62 17.63 -18.62
C LEU A 359 -14.47 16.42 -19.53
N VAL A 360 -14.54 15.25 -18.93
CA VAL A 360 -14.59 13.96 -19.61
C VAL A 360 -16.00 13.41 -19.49
N VAL A 361 -16.61 13.05 -20.62
CA VAL A 361 -17.93 12.41 -20.66
C VAL A 361 -17.79 10.99 -21.16
N GLY A 362 -18.22 10.04 -20.34
CA GLY A 362 -18.24 8.62 -20.67
C GLY A 362 -19.56 7.97 -20.32
N MET A 363 -19.68 6.70 -20.68
CA MET A 363 -20.84 5.88 -20.35
C MET A 363 -20.39 4.51 -19.86
N LEU A 364 -21.04 4.03 -18.82
CA LEU A 364 -20.85 2.68 -18.30
C LEU A 364 -21.72 1.72 -19.13
N THR A 365 -21.08 0.88 -19.94
CA THR A 365 -21.74 -0.12 -20.79
C THR A 365 -21.40 -1.54 -20.34
N ARG A 366 -22.27 -2.50 -20.66
CA ARG A 366 -22.02 -3.94 -20.40
C ARG A 366 -20.66 -4.39 -20.95
N GLU A 367 -20.33 -3.95 -22.16
CA GLU A 367 -19.06 -4.28 -22.82
C GLU A 367 -17.85 -3.69 -22.10
N SER A 368 -17.94 -2.43 -21.65
CA SER A 368 -16.86 -1.77 -20.90
C SER A 368 -16.58 -2.44 -19.56
N VAL A 369 -17.63 -2.79 -18.81
CA VAL A 369 -17.47 -3.49 -17.53
C VAL A 369 -16.98 -4.92 -17.76
N ARG A 370 -17.48 -5.63 -18.78
CA ARG A 370 -16.96 -6.96 -19.14
C ARG A 370 -15.48 -6.93 -19.52
N LYS A 371 -15.03 -5.89 -20.23
CA LYS A 371 -13.60 -5.67 -20.55
C LYS A 371 -12.79 -5.42 -19.28
N ALA A 372 -13.28 -4.57 -18.38
CA ALA A 372 -12.63 -4.32 -17.08
C ALA A 372 -12.51 -5.60 -16.24
N LEU A 373 -13.58 -6.38 -16.17
CA LEU A 373 -13.61 -7.67 -15.48
C LEU A 373 -12.62 -8.65 -16.11
N ALA A 374 -12.52 -8.73 -17.44
CA ALA A 374 -11.54 -9.56 -18.14
C ALA A 374 -10.10 -9.20 -17.74
N ASN A 375 -9.82 -7.92 -17.49
CA ASN A 375 -8.53 -7.42 -16.98
C ASN A 375 -8.35 -7.65 -15.46
N GLY A 376 -9.32 -8.29 -14.80
CA GLY A 376 -9.27 -8.61 -13.36
C GLY A 376 -9.84 -7.53 -12.44
N ILE A 377 -10.46 -6.47 -12.96
CA ILE A 377 -11.06 -5.42 -12.14
C ILE A 377 -12.43 -5.88 -11.64
N SER A 378 -12.62 -6.03 -10.33
CA SER A 378 -13.90 -6.47 -9.73
C SER A 378 -14.96 -5.38 -9.71
N ALA A 379 -16.24 -5.76 -9.61
CA ALA A 379 -17.35 -4.82 -9.50
C ALA A 379 -17.19 -3.87 -8.29
N GLU A 380 -16.79 -4.41 -7.14
CA GLU A 380 -16.66 -3.60 -5.92
C GLU A 380 -15.49 -2.62 -5.98
N GLN A 381 -14.42 -2.95 -6.70
CA GLN A 381 -13.34 -1.99 -6.94
C GLN A 381 -13.82 -0.80 -7.79
N ILE A 382 -14.66 -1.04 -8.81
CA ILE A 382 -15.26 0.03 -9.63
C ILE A 382 -16.17 0.91 -8.76
N ILE A 383 -17.04 0.29 -7.96
CA ILE A 383 -17.97 1.01 -7.06
C ILE A 383 -17.20 1.82 -6.01
N SER A 384 -16.16 1.23 -5.42
CA SER A 384 -15.30 1.90 -4.44
C SER A 384 -14.58 3.12 -5.05
N TYR A 385 -14.05 2.99 -6.27
CA TYR A 385 -13.43 4.11 -6.98
C TYR A 385 -14.42 5.25 -7.25
N LEU A 386 -15.60 4.91 -7.77
CA LEU A 386 -16.66 5.89 -8.04
C LEU A 386 -17.13 6.59 -6.75
N THR A 387 -17.19 5.87 -5.64
CA THR A 387 -17.58 6.41 -4.33
C THR A 387 -16.52 7.37 -3.77
N THR A 388 -15.24 6.96 -3.82
CA THR A 388 -14.11 7.74 -3.29
C THR A 388 -13.93 9.05 -4.04
N HIS A 389 -14.06 9.03 -5.37
CA HIS A 389 -13.88 10.20 -6.22
C HIS A 389 -15.20 10.91 -6.61
N ALA A 390 -16.31 10.62 -5.91
CA ALA A 390 -17.59 11.26 -6.16
C ALA A 390 -17.58 12.75 -5.80
N HIS A 391 -18.17 13.55 -6.69
CA HIS A 391 -18.25 15.01 -6.57
C HIS A 391 -18.97 15.43 -5.27
N PRO A 392 -18.55 16.51 -4.58
CA PRO A 392 -19.18 16.97 -3.34
C PRO A 392 -20.69 17.20 -3.44
N GLN A 393 -21.19 17.58 -4.62
CA GLN A 393 -22.63 17.71 -4.84
C GLN A 393 -23.36 16.36 -4.81
N MET A 394 -22.74 15.28 -5.29
CA MET A 394 -23.31 13.92 -5.19
C MET A 394 -23.26 13.36 -3.78
N ARG A 395 -22.26 13.74 -2.98
CA ARG A 395 -22.17 13.31 -1.57
C ARG A 395 -23.33 13.82 -0.71
N LYS A 396 -24.07 14.83 -1.18
CA LYS A 396 -25.30 15.32 -0.52
C LYS A 396 -26.48 14.37 -0.70
N ASN A 397 -26.44 13.52 -1.72
CA ASN A 397 -27.49 12.54 -1.99
C ASN A 397 -27.22 11.27 -1.18
N ASN A 398 -28.27 10.69 -0.59
CA ASN A 398 -28.21 9.39 0.07
C ASN A 398 -29.24 8.47 -0.58
N PRO A 399 -28.84 7.38 -1.26
CA PRO A 399 -27.46 6.86 -1.43
C PRO A 399 -26.60 7.70 -2.40
N LEU A 400 -25.28 7.71 -2.17
CA LEU A 400 -24.30 8.51 -2.91
C LEU A 400 -24.20 8.11 -4.39
N LEU A 401 -24.19 6.81 -4.69
CA LEU A 401 -24.31 6.30 -6.05
C LEU A 401 -25.72 5.70 -6.25
N PRO A 402 -26.37 5.90 -7.41
CA PRO A 402 -27.66 5.28 -7.69
C PRO A 402 -27.62 3.76 -7.55
N VAL A 403 -28.53 3.19 -6.76
CA VAL A 403 -28.60 1.75 -6.47
C VAL A 403 -28.73 0.91 -7.74
N THR A 404 -29.50 1.40 -8.72
CA THR A 404 -29.69 0.74 -10.01
C THR A 404 -28.37 0.53 -10.75
N VAL A 405 -27.45 1.50 -10.69
CA VAL A 405 -26.15 1.39 -11.36
C VAL A 405 -25.23 0.43 -10.60
N GLN A 406 -25.23 0.49 -9.26
CA GLN A 406 -24.44 -0.43 -8.43
C GLN A 406 -24.84 -1.90 -8.68
N ASP A 407 -26.15 -2.18 -8.64
CA ASP A 407 -26.67 -3.52 -8.84
C ASP A 407 -26.41 -4.00 -10.27
N GLN A 408 -26.52 -3.11 -11.26
CA GLN A 408 -26.23 -3.46 -12.65
C GLN A 408 -24.76 -3.87 -12.86
N ILE A 409 -23.80 -3.19 -12.21
CA ILE A 409 -22.38 -3.56 -12.26
C ILE A 409 -22.18 -4.95 -11.65
N ARG A 410 -22.78 -5.23 -10.49
CA ARG A 410 -22.70 -6.53 -9.83
C ARG A 410 -23.33 -7.64 -10.68
N LEU A 411 -24.47 -7.37 -11.31
CA LEU A 411 -25.12 -8.31 -12.23
C LEU A 411 -24.22 -8.64 -13.43
N TRP A 412 -23.54 -7.66 -14.02
CA TRP A 412 -22.59 -7.92 -15.11
C TRP A 412 -21.38 -8.75 -14.68
N GLU A 413 -20.94 -8.66 -13.43
CA GLU A 413 -19.92 -9.56 -12.87
C GLU A 413 -20.47 -10.98 -12.67
N LEU A 414 -21.67 -11.13 -12.12
CA LEU A 414 -22.33 -12.41 -11.94
C LEU A 414 -22.61 -13.13 -13.28
N GLU A 415 -22.93 -12.38 -14.34
CA GLU A 415 -23.09 -12.93 -15.69
C GLU A 415 -21.81 -13.63 -16.19
N ARG A 416 -20.63 -13.08 -15.88
CA ARG A 416 -19.34 -13.71 -16.22
C ARG A 416 -19.08 -14.93 -15.35
N ASN A 417 -19.32 -14.83 -14.05
CA ASN A 417 -19.09 -15.90 -13.08
C ASN A 417 -20.16 -17.00 -13.12
N ARG A 418 -21.13 -16.91 -14.04
CA ARG A 418 -22.21 -17.89 -14.21
C ARG A 418 -21.71 -19.28 -14.60
N LEU A 419 -20.61 -19.36 -15.35
CA LEU A 419 -20.02 -20.62 -15.77
C LEU A 419 -18.76 -20.88 -14.93
N LYS A 420 -18.83 -21.86 -14.04
CA LYS A 420 -17.67 -22.38 -13.31
C LYS A 420 -17.20 -23.65 -14.02
N SER A 421 -16.01 -23.59 -14.63
CA SER A 421 -15.33 -24.77 -15.16
C SER A 421 -14.46 -25.38 -14.06
N ALA A 422 -14.60 -26.67 -13.83
CA ALA A 422 -13.72 -27.43 -12.96
C ALA A 422 -13.10 -28.58 -13.77
N GLU A 423 -11.78 -28.70 -13.71
CA GLU A 423 -11.05 -29.80 -14.33
C GLU A 423 -11.09 -31.03 -13.43
N GLY A 424 -11.26 -32.20 -14.02
CA GLY A 424 -11.46 -33.43 -13.26
C GLY A 424 -11.80 -34.61 -14.14
N TYR A 425 -12.14 -35.72 -13.49
CA TYR A 425 -12.44 -36.98 -14.16
C TYR A 425 -13.91 -37.34 -13.97
N LEU A 426 -14.53 -37.76 -15.08
CA LEU A 426 -15.88 -38.31 -15.08
C LEU A 426 -15.80 -39.83 -14.89
N TYR A 427 -16.32 -40.33 -13.77
CA TYR A 427 -16.50 -41.75 -13.53
C TYR A 427 -17.88 -42.16 -14.06
N LYS A 428 -17.87 -43.09 -15.01
CA LYS A 428 -19.07 -43.61 -15.68
C LYS A 428 -18.94 -45.13 -15.87
N ASP A 429 -20.03 -45.77 -16.29
CA ASP A 429 -20.09 -47.19 -16.64
C ASP A 429 -19.86 -48.15 -15.45
N PHE A 430 -20.48 -47.87 -14.29
CA PHE A 430 -20.47 -48.79 -13.14
C PHE A 430 -21.33 -50.02 -13.41
N ALA A 431 -20.80 -51.21 -13.10
CA ALA A 431 -21.47 -52.50 -13.32
C ALA A 431 -22.75 -52.66 -12.47
N SER A 432 -22.70 -52.24 -11.21
CA SER A 432 -23.82 -52.33 -10.25
C SER A 432 -24.16 -50.99 -9.62
N GLN A 433 -25.41 -50.84 -9.17
CA GLN A 433 -25.85 -49.66 -8.40
C GLN A 433 -25.13 -49.58 -7.05
N ALA A 434 -24.92 -50.72 -6.38
CA ALA A 434 -24.20 -50.79 -5.12
C ALA A 434 -22.73 -50.38 -5.26
N ASP A 435 -22.11 -50.70 -6.41
CA ASP A 435 -20.74 -50.30 -6.71
C ASP A 435 -20.59 -48.79 -6.85
N TYR A 436 -21.53 -48.18 -7.57
CA TYR A 436 -21.60 -46.74 -7.70
C TYR A 436 -21.75 -46.06 -6.33
N GLU A 437 -22.71 -46.50 -5.51
CA GLU A 437 -22.98 -45.90 -4.20
C GLU A 437 -21.80 -46.05 -3.23
N TYR A 438 -21.10 -47.19 -3.28
CA TYR A 438 -19.93 -47.45 -2.43
C TYR A 438 -18.73 -46.57 -2.82
N VAL A 439 -18.43 -46.45 -4.11
CA VAL A 439 -17.34 -45.58 -4.61
C VAL A 439 -17.69 -44.10 -4.40
N LEU A 440 -18.97 -43.73 -4.58
CA LEU A 440 -19.46 -42.39 -4.29
C LEU A 440 -19.33 -42.04 -2.80
N ALA A 441 -19.67 -42.97 -1.90
CA ALA A 441 -19.54 -42.76 -0.45
C ALA A 441 -18.08 -42.52 -0.04
N TYR A 442 -17.14 -43.28 -0.61
CA TYR A 442 -15.71 -43.07 -0.41
C TYR A 442 -15.24 -41.70 -0.96
N ALA A 443 -15.68 -41.33 -2.17
CA ALA A 443 -15.33 -40.04 -2.77
C ALA A 443 -15.96 -38.84 -2.01
N LYS A 444 -17.15 -39.01 -1.42
CA LYS A 444 -17.80 -38.02 -0.55
C LYS A 444 -17.08 -37.87 0.79
N GLN A 445 -16.56 -38.95 1.37
CA GLN A 445 -15.75 -38.87 2.60
C GLN A 445 -14.45 -38.10 2.40
N LEU A 446 -13.89 -38.14 1.19
CA LEU A 446 -12.67 -37.41 0.82
C LEU A 446 -12.94 -35.97 0.34
N ASP A 447 -14.21 -35.55 0.24
CA ASP A 447 -14.64 -34.23 -0.26
C ASP A 447 -14.12 -33.89 -1.67
N VAL A 448 -14.03 -34.90 -2.54
CA VAL A 448 -13.49 -34.76 -3.92
C VAL A 448 -14.56 -34.81 -5.01
N VAL A 449 -15.85 -34.95 -4.66
CA VAL A 449 -16.96 -35.04 -5.62
C VAL A 449 -17.49 -33.65 -5.95
N LEU A 450 -17.43 -33.27 -7.22
CA LEU A 450 -17.91 -31.98 -7.73
C LEU A 450 -19.33 -32.04 -8.30
N TRP A 451 -19.72 -33.19 -8.83
CA TRP A 451 -21.04 -33.40 -9.42
C TRP A 451 -21.43 -34.87 -9.36
N GLU A 452 -22.71 -35.16 -9.18
CA GLU A 452 -23.23 -36.53 -9.15
C GLU A 452 -24.55 -36.65 -9.90
N ASN A 453 -24.77 -37.83 -10.49
CA ASN A 453 -26.03 -38.20 -11.10
C ASN A 453 -26.31 -39.70 -10.88
N ALA A 454 -27.17 -39.98 -9.90
CA ALA A 454 -27.56 -41.33 -9.54
C ALA A 454 -28.32 -42.06 -10.67
N ALA A 455 -29.10 -41.34 -11.49
CA ALA A 455 -29.89 -41.95 -12.56
C ALA A 455 -29.01 -42.50 -13.69
N LYS A 456 -27.88 -41.85 -13.97
CA LYS A 456 -26.89 -42.29 -14.96
C LYS A 456 -25.71 -43.04 -14.36
N LYS A 457 -25.72 -43.28 -13.03
CA LYS A 457 -24.62 -43.90 -12.26
C LYS A 457 -23.28 -43.25 -12.59
N CYS A 458 -23.20 -41.93 -12.57
CA CYS A 458 -21.96 -41.23 -12.84
C CYS A 458 -21.72 -40.10 -11.84
N PHE A 459 -20.45 -39.79 -11.61
CA PHE A 459 -20.05 -38.66 -10.80
C PHE A 459 -18.74 -38.08 -11.32
N PHE A 460 -18.52 -36.80 -11.07
CA PHE A 460 -17.33 -36.04 -11.47
C PHE A 460 -16.48 -35.76 -10.24
N GLY A 461 -15.22 -36.20 -10.28
CA GLY A 461 -14.26 -35.99 -9.20
C GLY A 461 -13.17 -34.98 -9.56
N THR A 462 -12.57 -34.34 -8.57
CA THR A 462 -11.42 -33.44 -8.75
C THR A 462 -10.19 -34.20 -9.27
N LEU A 463 -9.27 -33.46 -9.90
CA LEU A 463 -8.01 -34.02 -10.42
C LEU A 463 -7.14 -34.59 -9.28
N GLU A 464 -7.09 -33.90 -8.13
CA GLU A 464 -6.34 -34.30 -6.94
C GLU A 464 -6.89 -35.60 -6.31
N GLY A 465 -8.21 -35.78 -6.34
CA GLY A 465 -8.88 -36.98 -5.82
C GLY A 465 -8.75 -38.21 -6.71
N HIS A 466 -8.31 -38.05 -7.97
CA HIS A 466 -8.34 -39.12 -8.97
C HIS A 466 -7.50 -40.34 -8.57
N ALA A 467 -6.28 -40.12 -8.07
CA ALA A 467 -5.37 -41.19 -7.68
C ALA A 467 -5.94 -42.02 -6.52
N ASN A 468 -6.59 -41.36 -5.56
CA ASN A 468 -7.19 -42.01 -4.38
C ASN A 468 -8.40 -42.85 -4.77
N ILE A 469 -9.29 -42.30 -5.62
CA ILE A 469 -10.48 -43.01 -6.12
C ILE A 469 -10.05 -44.20 -6.99
N LYS A 470 -9.07 -44.02 -7.88
CA LYS A 470 -8.55 -45.09 -8.74
C LYS A 470 -7.92 -46.21 -7.91
N GLY A 471 -7.07 -45.87 -6.94
CA GLY A 471 -6.44 -46.86 -6.06
C GLY A 471 -7.44 -47.61 -5.16
N PHE A 472 -8.60 -47.01 -4.86
CA PHE A 472 -9.69 -47.68 -4.16
C PHE A 472 -10.45 -48.66 -5.06
N ILE A 473 -10.69 -48.28 -6.32
CA ILE A 473 -11.34 -49.15 -7.33
C ILE A 473 -10.44 -50.35 -7.68
N GLU A 474 -9.13 -50.13 -7.86
CA GLU A 474 -8.16 -51.18 -8.20
C GLU A 474 -7.98 -52.20 -7.06
N ARG A 475 -7.92 -51.74 -5.80
CA ARG A 475 -7.90 -52.63 -4.62
C ARG A 475 -9.11 -53.56 -4.56
N ARG A 476 -10.24 -53.14 -5.12
CA ARG A 476 -11.47 -53.93 -5.17
C ARG A 476 -11.53 -54.87 -6.38
N SER A 477 -10.92 -54.50 -7.51
CA SER A 477 -10.90 -55.36 -8.71
C SER A 477 -9.82 -56.44 -8.66
N GLY A 478 -8.85 -56.33 -7.76
CA GLY A 478 -7.78 -57.30 -7.52
C GLY A 478 -8.06 -58.33 -6.41
N SER A 479 -9.26 -58.29 -5.81
CA SER A 479 -9.86 -59.39 -5.04
C SER A 479 -11.05 -59.94 -5.81
#